data_AF-A0A399F0T3-F1
#
_entry.id   AF-A0A399F0T3-F1
#
_cell.length_a   1.000
_cell.length_b   1.000
_cell.length_c   1.000
_cell.angle_alpha   90.00
_cell.angle_beta   90.00
_cell.angle_gamma   90.00
#
_symmetry.space_group_name_H-M   'P 1'
#
loop_
_entity.id
_entity.type
_entity.pdbx_description
1 polymer ?
#
loop_
_entity_poly.entity_id
_entity_poly.type
_entity_poly.pdbx_seq_one_letter_code
_entity_poly.pdbx_strand_id
1 'polypeptide(L)'
;MTVSKAQYPAQSIEGALPRAGHRGLSSLLSPARCGARLFFALLFTLSLCFSLAHGEEIEAARQAVQEWQVGKYTVDPSQALGKPTEESVRILERYIAFPPPPQGLKVNLESPLEEESTRGSVVSFPASVGEQTGEVRVLLQNGEPTRISWVPAGGQLPPWIESPVAWGLFVLVSLGWVLALRGEGILARWWREGWALVRSHARLYLTLNAVLYGLFILGSLTAYASPEMAGLMQRLVGGALEQIGLGEGGIRGGVLEFALLIFYWNFTRGLVLTTAMPGLLLGVPALLINALRYFLFGFALSPALFPTVAFLAHVPTLIIELQAYILGTFGGMVLAGRVLRGEGFRPGLRAVGLMVYLGGFFLLIGAWYEALEIVVLLGR
;
A
#
# COMPACT_ATOMS: atom_id res chain seq x y z
N MET A 1 1.35 -3.20 56.08
CA MET A 1 2.46 -3.51 57.01
C MET A 1 3.25 -4.62 56.32
N THR A 2 4.51 -4.46 55.90
CA THR A 2 5.63 -3.83 56.59
C THR A 2 6.66 -3.42 55.54
N VAL A 3 7.17 -2.19 55.69
CA VAL A 3 8.24 -1.57 54.92
C VAL A 3 9.59 -2.14 55.40
N SER A 4 10.55 -2.37 54.50
CA SER A 4 11.95 -2.45 54.90
C SER A 4 12.84 -1.67 53.94
N LYS A 5 13.43 -0.60 54.50
CA LYS A 5 14.48 0.26 53.96
C LYS A 5 15.85 -0.43 54.15
N ALA A 6 16.76 -0.23 53.21
CA ALA A 6 18.20 -0.26 53.45
C ALA A 6 18.86 0.70 52.45
N GLN A 7 19.26 1.91 52.87
CA GLN A 7 20.56 2.29 53.45
C GLN A 7 21.70 2.37 52.42
N TYR A 8 21.98 3.61 52.03
CA TYR A 8 23.27 4.08 51.50
C TYR A 8 24.37 3.98 52.56
N PRO A 9 25.63 3.87 52.12
CA PRO A 9 26.72 4.55 52.80
C PRO A 9 27.38 5.59 51.89
N ALA A 10 27.62 6.75 52.49
CA ALA A 10 28.46 7.82 52.01
C ALA A 10 29.94 7.41 52.04
N GLN A 11 30.72 7.88 51.07
CA GLN A 11 32.17 7.99 51.21
C GLN A 11 32.61 9.43 50.90
N SER A 12 33.14 10.03 51.96
CA SER A 12 33.92 11.24 52.04
C SER A 12 35.32 11.04 51.48
N ILE A 13 35.79 11.94 50.62
CA ILE A 13 37.23 12.24 50.52
C ILE A 13 37.42 13.75 50.50
N GLU A 14 37.99 14.22 51.61
CA GLU A 14 38.66 15.50 51.78
C GLU A 14 39.87 15.61 50.85
N GLY A 15 40.25 16.84 50.49
CA GLY A 15 41.67 17.14 50.32
C GLY A 15 42.03 18.20 49.28
N ALA A 16 42.58 19.30 49.81
CA ALA A 16 43.64 20.14 49.22
C ALA A 16 43.24 21.40 48.44
N LEU A 17 43.15 22.49 49.20
CA LEU A 17 43.51 23.85 48.76
C LEU A 17 45.04 23.98 48.58
N PRO A 18 45.47 24.92 47.74
CA PRO A 18 46.46 25.88 48.23
C PRO A 18 46.06 27.34 47.99
N ARG A 19 46.51 28.16 48.95
CA ARG A 19 46.34 29.61 49.05
C ARG A 19 47.31 30.36 48.12
N ALA A 20 46.76 31.45 47.57
CA ALA A 20 47.31 32.81 47.45
C ALA A 20 48.64 33.06 46.72
N GLY A 21 48.52 33.73 45.57
CA GLY A 21 49.54 34.62 45.00
C GLY A 21 48.87 35.89 44.45
N HIS A 22 49.02 37.00 45.18
CA HIS A 22 48.66 38.35 44.75
C HIS A 22 49.58 38.83 43.63
N ARG A 23 49.01 39.43 42.55
CA ARG A 23 49.43 40.68 41.89
C ARG A 23 48.70 40.84 40.54
N GLY A 24 48.24 42.06 40.26
CA GLY A 24 47.94 42.49 38.88
C GLY A 24 46.57 43.14 38.68
N LEU A 25 46.48 44.44 38.97
CA LEU A 25 45.54 45.33 38.28
C LEU A 25 45.89 45.34 36.79
N SER A 26 44.95 44.97 35.92
CA SER A 26 44.69 45.61 34.60
C SER A 26 43.74 44.76 33.75
N SER A 27 42.61 45.37 33.35
CA SER A 27 41.97 45.27 32.03
C SER A 27 41.90 43.90 31.32
N LEU A 28 40.68 43.43 31.02
CA LEU A 28 40.15 43.20 29.66
C LEU A 28 38.94 42.26 29.67
N LEU A 29 37.91 42.68 28.94
CA LEU A 29 36.67 41.96 28.67
C LEU A 29 36.98 40.61 28.00
N SER A 30 36.54 39.50 28.63
CA SER A 30 36.67 38.15 28.08
C SER A 30 35.56 37.86 27.06
N PRO A 31 35.90 37.48 25.81
CA PRO A 31 34.94 37.18 24.75
C PRO A 31 34.21 35.81 24.91
N ALA A 32 34.56 35.00 25.90
CA ALA A 32 34.06 33.63 26.04
C ALA A 32 32.60 33.50 26.53
N ARG A 33 32.02 34.56 27.12
CA ARG A 33 30.60 34.58 27.56
C ARG A 33 29.62 34.98 26.45
N CYS A 34 30.13 35.54 25.35
CA CYS A 34 29.30 35.97 24.22
C CYS A 34 28.90 34.78 23.34
N GLY A 35 29.82 33.83 23.10
CA GLY A 35 29.56 32.66 22.24
C GLY A 35 28.47 31.72 22.77
N ALA A 36 28.44 31.45 24.09
CA ALA A 36 27.41 30.59 24.68
C ALA A 36 26.01 31.22 24.63
N ARG A 37 25.90 32.55 24.82
CA ARG A 37 24.62 33.26 24.70
C ARG A 37 24.13 33.34 23.26
N LEU A 38 25.05 33.51 22.30
CA LEU A 38 24.71 33.47 20.88
C LEU A 38 24.25 32.07 20.45
N PHE A 39 24.92 31.02 20.93
CA PHE A 39 24.56 29.63 20.64
C PHE A 39 23.18 29.24 21.22
N PHE A 40 22.91 29.61 22.48
CA PHE A 40 21.58 29.41 23.09
C PHE A 40 20.50 30.26 22.43
N ALA A 41 20.80 31.51 22.06
CA ALA A 41 19.86 32.33 21.30
C ALA A 41 19.58 31.72 19.92
N LEU A 42 20.60 31.19 19.23
CA LEU A 42 20.45 30.54 17.93
C LEU A 42 19.61 29.25 18.03
N LEU A 43 19.87 28.41 19.03
CA LEU A 43 19.09 27.20 19.33
C LEU A 43 17.65 27.54 19.71
N PHE A 44 17.43 28.62 20.47
CA PHE A 44 16.09 29.07 20.84
C PHE A 44 15.34 29.65 19.64
N THR A 45 16.00 30.42 18.77
CA THR A 45 15.39 30.89 17.50
C THR A 45 15.14 29.76 16.52
N LEU A 46 16.03 28.76 16.42
CA LEU A 46 15.81 27.56 15.62
C LEU A 46 14.63 26.77 16.18
N SER A 47 14.57 26.55 17.49
CA SER A 47 13.44 25.88 18.15
C SER A 47 12.12 26.64 17.96
N LEU A 48 12.13 27.98 18.01
CA LEU A 48 10.93 28.79 17.74
C LEU A 48 10.51 28.75 16.27
N CYS A 49 11.46 28.78 15.33
CA CYS A 49 11.16 28.64 13.90
C CYS A 49 10.57 27.26 13.58
N PHE A 50 11.07 26.19 14.21
CA PHE A 50 10.50 24.85 14.07
C PHE A 50 9.10 24.77 14.69
N SER A 51 8.87 25.33 15.87
CA SER A 51 7.53 25.33 16.50
C SER A 51 6.49 26.19 15.76
N LEU A 52 6.90 27.27 15.10
CA LEU A 52 5.99 28.11 14.30
C LEU A 52 5.60 27.43 12.98
N ALA A 53 6.53 26.72 12.34
CA ALA A 53 6.24 25.96 11.12
C ALA A 53 5.24 24.81 11.35
N HIS A 54 5.36 24.09 12.48
CA HIS A 54 4.43 22.99 12.82
C HIS A 54 2.99 23.48 13.06
N GLY A 55 2.82 24.70 13.61
CA GLY A 55 1.49 25.27 13.83
C GLY A 55 0.79 25.64 12.53
N GLU A 56 1.53 26.13 11.54
CA GLU A 56 0.96 26.63 10.27
C GLU A 56 0.34 25.51 9.43
N GLU A 57 1.00 24.34 9.38
CA GLU A 57 0.52 23.19 8.61
C GLU A 57 -0.73 22.56 9.24
N ILE A 58 -0.77 22.42 10.57
CA ILE A 58 -1.97 21.93 11.26
C ILE A 58 -3.17 22.84 11.02
N GLU A 59 -2.99 24.16 11.05
CA GLU A 59 -4.10 25.09 10.81
C GLU A 59 -4.54 25.11 9.35
N ALA A 60 -3.60 25.00 8.41
CA ALA A 60 -3.91 24.84 6.99
C ALA A 60 -4.72 23.55 6.75
N ALA A 61 -4.32 22.43 7.38
CA ALA A 61 -5.05 21.18 7.30
C ALA A 61 -6.45 21.29 7.93
N ARG A 62 -6.58 21.95 9.09
CA ARG A 62 -7.87 22.17 9.76
C ARG A 62 -8.82 22.95 8.87
N GLN A 63 -8.34 24.04 8.27
CA GLN A 63 -9.13 24.84 7.34
C GLN A 63 -9.53 24.01 6.11
N ALA A 64 -8.60 23.25 5.55
CA ALA A 64 -8.86 22.40 4.39
C ALA A 64 -9.97 21.36 4.67
N VAL A 65 -9.98 20.73 5.84
CA VAL A 65 -11.05 19.78 6.23
C VAL A 65 -12.40 20.48 6.32
N GLN A 66 -12.47 21.66 6.93
CA GLN A 66 -13.73 22.42 7.05
C GLN A 66 -14.26 22.82 5.66
N GLU A 67 -13.38 23.32 4.79
CA GLU A 67 -13.71 23.68 3.41
C GLU A 67 -14.14 22.46 2.58
N TRP A 68 -13.54 21.30 2.84
CA TRP A 68 -13.92 20.04 2.22
C TRP A 68 -15.30 19.55 2.67
N GLN A 69 -15.62 19.64 3.96
CA GLN A 69 -16.93 19.26 4.49
C GLN A 69 -18.08 20.09 3.90
N VAL A 70 -17.84 21.36 3.57
CA VAL A 70 -18.83 22.22 2.89
C VAL A 70 -18.82 22.07 1.37
N GLY A 71 -17.97 21.21 0.83
CA GLY A 71 -17.94 20.85 -0.59
C GLY A 71 -17.08 21.75 -1.49
N LYS A 72 -16.21 22.61 -0.94
CA LYS A 72 -15.36 23.55 -1.72
C LYS A 72 -14.44 22.83 -2.72
N TYR A 73 -13.98 21.63 -2.38
CA TYR A 73 -13.08 20.84 -3.22
C TYR A 73 -13.80 19.81 -4.10
N THR A 74 -15.08 19.55 -3.85
CA THR A 74 -15.84 18.49 -4.52
C THR A 74 -16.03 18.85 -6.00
N VAL A 75 -15.68 17.90 -6.87
CA VAL A 75 -15.92 17.99 -8.31
C VAL A 75 -16.80 16.83 -8.73
N ASP A 76 -17.72 17.07 -9.66
CA ASP A 76 -18.51 15.99 -10.26
C ASP A 76 -17.69 15.32 -11.38
N PRO A 77 -17.31 14.03 -11.24
CA PRO A 77 -16.51 13.33 -12.25
C PRO A 77 -17.25 13.20 -13.58
N SER A 78 -18.59 13.30 -13.61
CA SER A 78 -19.36 13.27 -14.86
C SER A 78 -19.04 14.46 -15.78
N GLN A 79 -18.53 15.56 -15.22
CA GLN A 79 -18.10 16.74 -15.98
C GLN A 79 -16.88 16.46 -16.87
N ALA A 80 -16.14 15.38 -16.62
CA ALA A 80 -15.04 14.96 -17.47
C ALA A 80 -15.52 14.37 -18.81
N LEU A 81 -16.79 13.95 -18.91
CA LEU A 81 -17.35 13.34 -20.11
C LEU A 81 -17.53 14.39 -21.21
N GLY A 82 -16.98 14.10 -22.39
CA GLY A 82 -17.09 14.98 -23.56
C GLY A 82 -16.16 16.20 -23.55
N LYS A 83 -15.28 16.33 -22.53
CA LYS A 83 -14.25 17.36 -22.47
C LYS A 83 -12.97 16.93 -23.22
N PRO A 84 -12.11 17.88 -23.63
CA PRO A 84 -10.77 17.57 -24.11
C PRO A 84 -9.99 16.79 -23.05
N THR A 85 -9.09 15.90 -23.48
CA THR A 85 -8.35 14.97 -22.61
C THR A 85 -7.69 15.68 -21.42
N GLU A 86 -7.01 16.81 -21.64
CA GLU A 86 -6.35 17.58 -20.58
C GLU A 86 -7.33 18.08 -19.51
N GLU A 87 -8.51 18.56 -19.92
CA GLU A 87 -9.53 19.04 -18.99
C GLU A 87 -10.19 17.88 -18.24
N SER A 88 -10.48 16.77 -18.93
CA SER A 88 -10.97 15.54 -18.31
C SER A 88 -9.98 15.01 -17.26
N VAL A 89 -8.68 15.01 -17.58
CA VAL A 89 -7.60 14.59 -16.66
C VAL A 89 -7.62 15.46 -15.40
N ARG A 90 -7.65 16.79 -15.54
CA ARG A 90 -7.67 17.70 -14.38
C ARG A 90 -8.89 17.51 -13.48
N ILE A 91 -10.07 17.29 -14.08
CA ILE A 91 -11.30 17.02 -13.33
C ILE A 91 -11.17 15.72 -12.53
N LEU A 92 -10.66 14.66 -13.16
CA LEU A 92 -10.46 13.36 -12.51
C LEU A 92 -9.37 13.42 -11.44
N GLU A 93 -8.24 14.08 -11.70
CA GLU A 93 -7.18 14.32 -10.71
C GLU A 93 -7.73 14.99 -9.46
N ARG A 94 -8.52 16.04 -9.64
CA ARG A 94 -9.13 16.77 -8.53
C ARG A 94 -10.15 15.92 -7.78
N TYR A 95 -10.97 15.13 -8.48
CA TYR A 95 -11.90 14.21 -7.85
C TYR A 95 -11.20 13.14 -6.99
N ILE A 96 -10.06 12.62 -7.46
CA ILE A 96 -9.26 11.61 -6.75
C ILE A 96 -8.55 12.22 -5.53
N ALA A 97 -8.04 13.44 -5.69
CA ALA A 97 -7.39 14.18 -4.62
C ALA A 97 -8.37 14.59 -3.52
N PHE A 98 -9.61 14.93 -3.89
CA PHE A 98 -10.64 15.42 -2.98
C PHE A 98 -11.97 14.70 -3.21
N PRO A 99 -12.04 13.39 -2.87
CA PRO A 99 -13.30 12.65 -2.91
C PRO A 99 -14.35 13.33 -2.04
N PRO A 100 -15.64 13.28 -2.38
CA PRO A 100 -16.68 13.90 -1.57
C PRO A 100 -16.68 13.34 -0.15
N PRO A 101 -16.94 14.17 0.89
CA PRO A 101 -16.99 13.70 2.26
C PRO A 101 -18.13 12.69 2.45
N PRO A 102 -17.90 11.57 3.18
CA PRO A 102 -18.96 10.62 3.52
C PRO A 102 -20.13 11.31 4.23
N GLN A 103 -21.35 10.88 3.92
CA GLN A 103 -22.53 11.41 4.59
C GLN A 103 -22.48 11.09 6.09
N GLY A 104 -22.64 12.13 6.93
CA GLY A 104 -22.59 11.99 8.38
C GLY A 104 -21.18 11.93 8.98
N LEU A 105 -20.13 12.28 8.21
CA LEU A 105 -18.77 12.40 8.71
C LEU A 105 -18.67 13.46 9.82
N LYS A 106 -18.20 13.05 10.99
CA LYS A 106 -17.84 13.91 12.13
C LYS A 106 -16.34 13.88 12.32
N VAL A 107 -15.68 15.03 12.31
CA VAL A 107 -14.23 15.14 12.45
C VAL A 107 -13.89 15.89 13.74
N ASN A 108 -12.97 15.35 14.53
CA ASN A 108 -12.40 16.01 15.69
C ASN A 108 -11.16 16.80 15.27
N LEU A 109 -11.33 18.10 15.06
CA LEU A 109 -10.27 19.02 14.64
C LEU A 109 -9.30 19.41 15.77
N GLU A 110 -9.62 19.05 17.02
CA GLU A 110 -8.88 19.43 18.23
C GLU A 110 -7.78 18.44 18.60
N SER A 111 -7.65 17.32 17.88
CA SER A 111 -6.66 16.28 18.18
C SER A 111 -5.89 15.85 16.91
N PRO A 112 -5.18 16.78 16.25
CA PRO A 112 -4.39 16.46 15.06
C PRO A 112 -3.20 15.57 15.43
N LEU A 113 -2.87 14.65 14.52
CA LEU A 113 -1.63 13.88 14.51
C LEU A 113 -0.86 14.24 13.25
N GLU A 114 0.38 14.68 13.39
CA GLU A 114 1.23 15.09 12.29
C GLU A 114 2.31 14.03 12.04
N GLU A 115 2.46 13.63 10.78
CA GLU A 115 3.47 12.70 10.32
C GLU A 115 4.21 13.33 9.12
N GLU A 116 5.54 13.39 9.18
CA GLU A 116 6.35 13.77 8.02
C GLU A 116 6.37 12.61 7.00
N SER A 117 6.05 12.91 5.74
CA SER A 117 6.11 11.99 4.61
C SER A 117 7.15 12.49 3.60
N THR A 118 7.63 11.58 2.75
CA THR A 118 8.51 11.94 1.63
C THR A 118 7.85 12.87 0.60
N ARG A 119 6.53 13.02 0.66
CA ARG A 119 5.72 13.85 -0.26
C ARG A 119 5.20 15.15 0.34
N GLY A 120 5.53 15.45 1.60
CA GLY A 120 5.03 16.60 2.36
C GLY A 120 4.61 16.21 3.78
N SER A 121 3.85 17.06 4.47
CA SER A 121 3.31 16.72 5.78
C SER A 121 1.92 16.11 5.67
N VAL A 122 1.68 15.08 6.48
CA VAL A 122 0.37 14.44 6.61
C VAL A 122 -0.20 14.80 7.97
N VAL A 123 -1.32 15.51 7.97
CA VAL A 123 -2.07 15.83 9.19
C VAL A 123 -3.33 14.97 9.23
N SER A 124 -3.46 14.17 10.28
CA SER A 124 -4.57 13.24 10.50
C SER A 124 -5.46 13.72 11.63
N PHE A 125 -6.77 13.72 11.41
CA PHE A 125 -7.78 14.11 12.40
C PHE A 125 -8.69 12.93 12.72
N PRO A 126 -8.84 12.52 13.98
CA PRO A 126 -9.79 11.48 14.36
C PRO A 126 -11.20 11.83 13.88
N ALA A 127 -11.88 10.88 13.27
CA ALA A 127 -13.20 11.09 12.70
C ALA A 127 -14.08 9.84 12.78
N SER A 128 -15.38 10.02 12.57
CA SER A 128 -16.35 8.93 12.55
C SER A 128 -17.46 9.14 11.52
N VAL A 129 -17.96 8.03 10.99
CA VAL A 129 -19.14 7.97 10.11
C VAL A 129 -20.09 6.94 10.71
N GLY A 130 -21.15 7.41 11.39
CA GLY A 130 -22.03 6.53 12.17
C GLY A 130 -21.26 5.85 13.31
N GLU A 131 -21.23 4.51 13.30
CA GLU A 131 -20.48 3.70 14.29
C GLU A 131 -19.02 3.43 13.87
N GLN A 132 -18.65 3.71 12.62
CA GLN A 132 -17.28 3.49 12.14
C GLN A 132 -16.39 4.65 12.57
N THR A 133 -15.33 4.34 13.30
CA THR A 133 -14.25 5.28 13.65
C THR A 133 -13.15 5.25 12.59
N GLY A 134 -12.25 6.24 12.61
CA GLY A 134 -11.18 6.40 11.64
C GLY A 134 -10.54 7.77 11.75
N GLU A 135 -9.97 8.25 10.65
CA GLU A 135 -9.32 9.54 10.57
C GLU A 135 -9.48 10.18 9.19
N VAL A 136 -9.50 11.52 9.17
CA VAL A 136 -9.36 12.31 7.95
C VAL A 136 -7.90 12.69 7.83
N ARG A 137 -7.25 12.23 6.77
CA ARG A 137 -5.86 12.58 6.43
C ARG A 137 -5.83 13.70 5.41
N VAL A 138 -5.03 14.72 5.68
CA VAL A 138 -4.74 15.83 4.78
C VAL A 138 -3.27 15.77 4.42
N LEU A 139 -2.97 15.59 3.14
CA LEU A 139 -1.61 15.73 2.63
C LEU A 139 -1.40 17.19 2.22
N LEU A 140 -0.43 17.83 2.85
CA LEU A 140 0.00 19.19 2.56
C LEU A 140 1.31 19.18 1.80
N GLN A 141 1.42 20.01 0.78
CA GLN A 141 2.67 20.28 0.10
C GLN A 141 2.87 21.79 0.05
N ASN A 142 3.95 22.29 0.67
CA ASN A 142 4.22 23.72 0.82
C ASN A 142 3.05 24.50 1.46
N GLY A 143 2.38 23.90 2.46
CA GLY A 143 1.23 24.51 3.14
C GLY A 143 -0.10 24.46 2.38
N GLU A 144 -0.14 23.94 1.15
CA GLU A 144 -1.40 23.77 0.39
C GLU A 144 -1.92 22.32 0.47
N PRO A 145 -3.24 22.11 0.66
CA PRO A 145 -3.83 20.78 0.66
C PRO A 145 -3.81 20.23 -0.76
N THR A 146 -3.07 19.12 -0.94
CA THR A 146 -2.99 18.40 -2.22
C THR A 146 -3.89 17.17 -2.25
N ARG A 147 -4.27 16.65 -1.08
CA ARG A 147 -5.19 15.52 -0.95
C ARG A 147 -5.90 15.54 0.38
N ILE A 148 -7.18 15.18 0.40
CA ILE A 148 -7.96 14.95 1.62
C ILE A 148 -8.68 13.62 1.49
N SER A 149 -8.55 12.73 2.48
CA SER A 149 -9.19 11.42 2.43
C SER A 149 -9.64 10.95 3.80
N TRP A 150 -10.82 10.33 3.85
CA TRP A 150 -11.29 9.57 5.00
C TRP A 150 -10.72 8.15 4.98
N VAL A 151 -10.12 7.72 6.09
CA VAL A 151 -9.55 6.40 6.28
C VAL A 151 -10.21 5.77 7.51
N PRO A 152 -10.98 4.68 7.38
CA PRO A 152 -11.58 4.01 8.54
C PRO A 152 -10.51 3.38 9.44
N ALA A 153 -10.76 3.36 10.75
CA ALA A 153 -9.88 2.79 11.76
C ALA A 153 -9.73 1.28 11.53
N GLY A 154 -8.48 0.80 11.55
CA GLY A 154 -8.13 -0.58 11.19
C GLY A 154 -7.96 -0.83 9.69
N GLY A 155 -8.08 0.21 8.84
CA GLY A 155 -8.00 0.09 7.40
C GLY A 155 -9.07 -0.86 6.82
N GLN A 156 -8.91 -1.26 5.56
CA GLN A 156 -9.73 -2.35 4.99
C GLN A 156 -9.19 -3.75 5.34
N LEU A 157 -8.13 -3.83 6.14
CA LEU A 157 -7.43 -5.08 6.40
C LEU A 157 -7.93 -5.74 7.68
N PRO A 158 -8.00 -7.07 7.71
CA PRO A 158 -8.21 -7.78 8.95
C PRO A 158 -7.08 -7.50 9.97
N PRO A 159 -7.39 -7.20 11.24
CA PRO A 159 -6.38 -6.87 12.27
C PRO A 159 -5.34 -7.97 12.52
N TRP A 160 -5.63 -9.22 12.13
CA TRP A 160 -4.69 -10.32 12.29
C TRP A 160 -3.49 -10.24 11.34
N ILE A 161 -3.53 -9.43 10.26
CA ILE A 161 -2.41 -9.27 9.33
C ILE A 161 -1.21 -8.61 10.02
N GLU A 162 -1.44 -7.73 10.99
CA GLU A 162 -0.37 -7.05 11.74
C GLU A 162 0.25 -7.94 12.84
N SER A 163 -0.27 -9.16 13.04
CA SER A 163 0.19 -10.03 14.11
C SER A 163 1.47 -10.79 13.72
N PRO A 164 2.55 -10.74 14.53
CA PRO A 164 3.75 -11.55 14.30
C PRO A 164 3.48 -13.05 14.25
N VAL A 165 2.44 -13.52 14.94
CA VAL A 165 2.01 -14.93 14.89
C VAL A 165 1.47 -15.26 13.50
N ALA A 166 0.71 -14.37 12.88
CA ALA A 166 0.20 -14.57 11.52
C ALA A 166 1.35 -14.63 10.51
N TRP A 167 2.38 -13.80 10.67
CA TRP A 167 3.58 -13.84 9.82
C TRP A 167 4.32 -15.18 9.95
N GLY A 168 4.53 -15.64 11.19
CA GLY A 168 5.16 -16.94 11.45
C GLY A 168 4.35 -18.10 10.85
N LEU A 169 3.03 -18.08 11.00
CA LEU A 169 2.14 -19.06 10.38
C LEU A 169 2.20 -18.99 8.85
N PHE A 170 2.25 -17.80 8.26
CA PHE A 170 2.37 -17.63 6.82
C PHE A 170 3.67 -18.23 6.27
N VAL A 171 4.79 -18.05 6.97
CA VAL A 171 6.06 -18.72 6.64
C VAL A 171 5.93 -20.24 6.71
N LEU A 172 5.36 -20.76 7.81
CA LEU A 172 5.18 -22.22 7.98
C LEU A 172 4.28 -22.82 6.90
N VAL A 173 3.18 -22.14 6.55
CA VAL A 173 2.28 -22.55 5.47
C VAL A 173 3.00 -22.49 4.12
N SER A 174 3.78 -21.44 3.86
CA SER A 174 4.53 -21.28 2.61
C SER A 174 5.52 -22.44 2.42
N LEU A 175 6.37 -22.69 3.43
CA LEU A 175 7.34 -23.77 3.40
C LEU A 175 6.68 -25.14 3.37
N GLY A 176 5.64 -25.34 4.17
CA GLY A 176 4.86 -26.57 4.21
C GLY A 176 4.23 -26.89 2.86
N TRP A 177 3.71 -25.89 2.14
CA TRP A 177 3.15 -26.07 0.80
C TRP A 177 4.23 -26.52 -0.19
N VAL A 178 5.39 -25.84 -0.22
CA VAL A 178 6.52 -26.22 -1.09
C VAL A 178 7.00 -27.65 -0.81
N LEU A 179 7.14 -28.02 0.47
CA LEU A 179 7.54 -29.38 0.87
C LEU A 179 6.48 -30.41 0.48
N ALA A 180 5.20 -30.10 0.65
CA ALA A 180 4.09 -31.01 0.31
C ALA A 180 4.01 -31.33 -1.18
N LEU A 181 4.52 -30.46 -2.06
CA LEU A 181 4.59 -30.73 -3.50
C LEU A 181 5.55 -31.89 -3.85
N ARG A 182 6.51 -32.21 -2.98
CA ARG A 182 7.47 -33.31 -3.18
C ARG A 182 6.90 -34.68 -2.79
N GLY A 183 5.78 -34.71 -2.05
CA GLY A 183 5.19 -35.95 -1.55
C GLY A 183 4.09 -36.54 -2.43
N GLU A 184 3.33 -37.46 -1.84
CA GLU A 184 2.17 -38.12 -2.47
C GLU A 184 0.81 -37.65 -1.90
N GLY A 185 0.85 -36.62 -1.05
CA GLY A 185 -0.31 -36.04 -0.39
C GLY A 185 -1.29 -35.35 -1.34
N ILE A 186 -2.38 -34.82 -0.77
CA ILE A 186 -3.47 -34.18 -1.51
C ILE A 186 -2.96 -32.99 -2.34
N LEU A 187 -2.12 -32.14 -1.77
CA LEU A 187 -1.56 -30.96 -2.44
C LEU A 187 -0.72 -31.33 -3.68
N ALA A 188 0.14 -32.34 -3.55
CA ALA A 188 0.92 -32.87 -4.66
C ALA A 188 0.04 -33.49 -5.76
N ARG A 189 -1.05 -34.20 -5.38
CA ARG A 189 -2.01 -34.73 -6.35
C ARG A 189 -2.74 -33.61 -7.08
N TRP A 190 -3.23 -32.59 -6.36
CA TRP A 190 -3.91 -31.43 -6.95
C TRP A 190 -2.98 -30.66 -7.89
N TRP A 191 -1.70 -30.54 -7.54
CA TRP A 191 -0.68 -29.97 -8.41
C TRP A 191 -0.57 -30.72 -9.74
N ARG A 192 -0.37 -32.04 -9.67
CA ARG A 192 -0.27 -32.90 -10.87
C ARG A 192 -1.55 -32.87 -11.70
N GLU A 193 -2.71 -32.93 -11.04
CA GLU A 193 -4.02 -32.92 -11.69
C GLU A 193 -4.31 -31.58 -12.36
N GLY A 194 -4.01 -30.47 -11.70
CA GLY A 194 -4.14 -29.12 -12.27
C GLY A 194 -3.29 -28.96 -13.52
N TRP A 195 -2.01 -29.34 -13.48
CA TRP A 195 -1.14 -29.27 -14.66
C TRP A 195 -1.52 -30.27 -15.76
N ALA A 196 -2.08 -31.43 -15.41
CA ALA A 196 -2.66 -32.34 -16.40
C ALA A 196 -3.89 -31.71 -17.09
N LEU A 197 -4.72 -30.98 -16.34
CA LEU A 197 -5.86 -30.26 -16.89
C LEU A 197 -5.40 -29.16 -17.86
N VAL A 198 -4.39 -28.36 -17.48
CA VAL A 198 -3.79 -27.35 -18.37
C VAL A 198 -3.29 -27.99 -19.66
N ARG A 199 -2.55 -29.10 -19.57
CA ARG A 199 -2.02 -29.82 -20.75
C ARG A 199 -3.12 -30.39 -21.65
N SER A 200 -4.18 -30.96 -21.07
CA SER A 200 -5.32 -31.48 -21.85
C SER A 200 -6.10 -30.38 -22.60
N HIS A 201 -6.02 -29.13 -22.14
CA HIS A 201 -6.66 -27.97 -22.79
C HIS A 201 -5.60 -26.93 -23.21
N ALA A 202 -4.44 -27.39 -23.67
CA ALA A 202 -3.29 -26.53 -23.98
C ALA A 202 -3.63 -25.39 -24.95
N ARG A 203 -4.47 -25.64 -25.96
CA ARG A 203 -4.90 -24.61 -26.91
C ARG A 203 -5.63 -23.46 -26.22
N LEU A 204 -6.64 -23.78 -25.39
CA LEU A 204 -7.38 -22.78 -24.63
C LEU A 204 -6.46 -22.00 -23.69
N TYR A 205 -5.58 -22.71 -22.98
CA TYR A 205 -4.60 -22.08 -22.09
C TYR A 205 -3.68 -21.10 -22.85
N LEU A 206 -3.09 -21.53 -23.98
CA LEU A 206 -2.22 -20.69 -24.79
C LEU A 206 -2.96 -19.50 -25.40
N THR A 207 -4.19 -19.69 -25.86
CA THR A 207 -5.03 -18.58 -26.36
C THR A 207 -5.30 -17.55 -25.27
N LEU A 208 -5.65 -17.99 -24.04
CA LEU A 208 -5.87 -17.07 -22.92
C LEU A 208 -4.60 -16.31 -22.55
N ASN A 209 -3.45 -16.97 -22.54
CA ASN A 209 -2.17 -16.30 -22.32
C ASN A 209 -1.91 -15.24 -23.40
N ALA A 210 -2.03 -15.60 -24.67
CA ALA A 210 -1.78 -14.68 -25.79
C ALA A 210 -2.72 -13.48 -25.76
N VAL A 211 -4.01 -13.69 -25.50
CA VAL A 211 -5.00 -12.60 -25.42
C VAL A 211 -4.75 -11.71 -24.22
N LEU A 212 -4.63 -12.28 -23.01
CA LEU A 212 -4.54 -11.49 -21.79
C LEU A 212 -3.20 -10.76 -21.71
N TYR A 213 -2.05 -11.44 -21.92
CA TYR A 213 -0.77 -10.74 -21.99
C TYR A 213 -0.70 -9.76 -23.17
N GLY A 214 -1.33 -10.07 -24.30
CA GLY A 214 -1.46 -9.14 -25.42
C GLY A 214 -2.17 -7.85 -25.02
N LEU A 215 -3.26 -7.94 -24.24
CA LEU A 215 -3.97 -6.77 -23.70
C LEU A 215 -3.11 -5.99 -22.70
N PHE A 216 -2.32 -6.67 -21.87
CA PHE A 216 -1.37 -6.00 -20.97
C PHE A 216 -0.31 -5.23 -21.76
N ILE A 217 0.28 -5.84 -22.78
CA ILE A 217 1.26 -5.17 -23.66
C ILE A 217 0.59 -3.99 -24.37
N LEU A 218 -0.62 -4.18 -24.91
CA LEU A 218 -1.37 -3.11 -25.58
C LEU A 218 -1.65 -1.94 -24.63
N GLY A 219 -2.07 -2.20 -23.39
CA GLY A 219 -2.25 -1.17 -22.37
C GLY A 219 -0.93 -0.44 -22.08
N SER A 220 0.16 -1.19 -21.93
CA SER A 220 1.50 -0.63 -21.68
C SER A 220 1.98 0.29 -22.80
N LEU A 221 1.76 -0.12 -24.06
CA LEU A 221 2.09 0.68 -25.23
C LEU A 221 1.18 1.92 -25.34
N THR A 222 -0.09 1.79 -24.99
CA THR A 222 -1.05 2.91 -25.00
C THR A 222 -0.65 4.00 -24.01
N ALA A 223 -0.01 3.65 -22.89
CA ALA A 223 0.50 4.63 -21.93
C ALA A 223 1.56 5.57 -22.52
N TYR A 224 2.33 5.15 -23.52
CA TYR A 224 3.25 6.05 -24.22
C TYR A 224 2.54 7.13 -25.04
N ALA A 225 1.31 6.87 -25.49
CA ALA A 225 0.50 7.85 -26.22
C ALA A 225 -0.16 8.88 -25.28
N SER A 226 -0.37 8.54 -24.00
CA SER A 226 -0.92 9.46 -23.01
C SER A 226 -0.34 9.20 -21.61
N PRO A 227 0.90 9.65 -21.33
CA PRO A 227 1.56 9.41 -20.05
C PRO A 227 0.83 10.06 -18.87
N GLU A 228 0.18 11.20 -19.08
CA GLU A 228 -0.60 11.90 -18.03
C GLU A 228 -1.78 11.05 -17.55
N MET A 229 -2.55 10.49 -18.49
CA MET A 229 -3.67 9.60 -18.17
C MET A 229 -3.20 8.30 -17.52
N ALA A 230 -2.04 7.79 -17.95
CA ALA A 230 -1.42 6.61 -17.36
C ALA A 230 -0.97 6.87 -15.91
N GLY A 231 -0.37 8.02 -15.63
CA GLY A 231 -0.02 8.45 -14.27
C GLY A 231 -1.25 8.66 -13.39
N LEU A 232 -2.35 9.15 -13.97
CA LEU A 232 -3.64 9.24 -13.30
C LEU A 232 -4.18 7.87 -12.88
N MET A 233 -4.17 6.91 -13.81
CA MET A 233 -4.60 5.54 -13.54
C MET A 233 -3.68 4.87 -12.51
N GLN A 234 -2.37 5.12 -12.60
CA GLN A 234 -1.40 4.66 -11.60
C GLN A 234 -1.73 5.21 -10.21
N ARG A 235 -2.09 6.49 -10.08
CA ARG A 235 -2.52 7.08 -8.80
C ARG A 235 -3.86 6.52 -8.31
N LEU A 236 -4.79 6.19 -9.20
CA LEU A 236 -6.02 5.48 -8.81
C LEU A 236 -5.72 4.10 -8.24
N VAL A 237 -4.87 3.33 -8.93
CA VAL A 237 -4.45 1.99 -8.51
C VAL A 237 -3.62 2.06 -7.22
N GLY A 238 -2.65 2.96 -7.15
CA GLY A 238 -1.78 3.17 -5.98
C GLY A 238 -2.50 3.78 -4.78
N GLY A 239 -3.44 4.69 -5.00
CA GLY A 239 -4.27 5.27 -3.94
C GLY A 239 -5.21 4.26 -3.30
N ALA A 240 -5.70 3.27 -4.08
CA ALA A 240 -6.41 2.12 -3.53
C ALA A 240 -5.47 1.30 -2.62
N LEU A 241 -4.23 1.06 -3.03
CA LEU A 241 -3.21 0.35 -2.24
C LEU A 241 -2.86 1.09 -0.93
N GLU A 242 -2.69 2.41 -0.96
CA GLU A 242 -2.45 3.23 0.24
C GLU A 242 -3.64 3.18 1.23
N GLN A 243 -4.90 3.20 0.73
CA GLN A 243 -6.10 3.04 1.57
C GLN A 243 -6.22 1.66 2.23
N ILE A 244 -5.46 0.68 1.75
CA ILE A 244 -5.40 -0.68 2.30
C ILE A 244 -4.25 -0.79 3.32
N GLY A 245 -3.56 0.29 3.68
CA GLY A 245 -2.51 0.28 4.70
C GLY A 245 -1.09 0.07 4.15
N LEU A 246 -0.90 0.10 2.83
CA LEU A 246 0.42 0.12 2.18
C LEU A 246 1.04 1.54 2.14
N GLY A 247 0.51 2.49 2.92
CA GLY A 247 0.99 3.87 2.98
C GLY A 247 2.28 4.03 3.79
N GLU A 248 2.99 5.13 3.52
CA GLU A 248 4.19 5.55 4.25
C GLU A 248 3.86 5.68 5.75
N GLY A 249 4.34 4.74 6.59
CA GLY A 249 4.16 4.74 8.05
C GLY A 249 3.62 3.43 8.67
N GLY A 250 3.07 2.51 7.86
CA GLY A 250 2.33 1.33 8.37
C GLY A 250 3.10 0.01 8.49
N ILE A 251 4.20 -0.18 7.76
CA ILE A 251 4.87 -1.49 7.67
C ILE A 251 5.88 -1.64 8.82
N ARG A 252 5.48 -2.30 9.90
CA ARG A 252 6.33 -2.53 11.09
C ARG A 252 7.04 -3.88 11.04
N GLY A 253 6.51 -4.84 10.30
CA GLY A 253 6.98 -6.22 10.18
C GLY A 253 7.89 -6.51 8.99
N GLY A 254 8.21 -5.49 8.17
CA GLY A 254 9.07 -5.61 7.00
C GLY A 254 8.54 -6.62 5.97
N VAL A 255 9.45 -7.42 5.40
CA VAL A 255 9.15 -8.36 4.31
C VAL A 255 8.04 -9.37 4.67
N LEU A 256 7.97 -9.83 5.92
CA LEU A 256 7.04 -10.89 6.32
C LEU A 256 5.59 -10.42 6.34
N GLU A 257 5.36 -9.26 6.97
CA GLU A 257 4.05 -8.61 7.01
C GLU A 257 3.60 -8.27 5.60
N PHE A 258 4.49 -7.69 4.82
CA PHE A 258 4.19 -7.21 3.49
C PHE A 258 3.91 -8.36 2.51
N ALA A 259 4.66 -9.47 2.57
CA ALA A 259 4.37 -10.67 1.79
C ALA A 259 3.00 -11.28 2.14
N LEU A 260 2.65 -11.35 3.44
CA LEU A 260 1.33 -11.83 3.85
C LEU A 260 0.22 -10.92 3.31
N LEU A 261 0.41 -9.60 3.39
CA LEU A 261 -0.53 -8.61 2.91
C LEU A 261 -0.74 -8.72 1.38
N ILE A 262 0.34 -8.72 0.60
CA ILE A 262 0.29 -8.89 -0.86
C ILE A 262 -0.44 -10.18 -1.22
N PHE A 263 -0.06 -11.30 -0.58
CA PHE A 263 -0.70 -12.59 -0.82
C PHE A 263 -2.20 -12.53 -0.50
N TYR A 264 -2.57 -12.03 0.68
CA TYR A 264 -3.97 -11.94 1.11
C TYR A 264 -4.80 -11.12 0.13
N TRP A 265 -4.31 -9.95 -0.28
CA TRP A 265 -5.01 -9.06 -1.19
C TRP A 265 -5.17 -9.68 -2.57
N ASN A 266 -4.08 -10.13 -3.19
CA ASN A 266 -4.12 -10.72 -4.52
C ASN A 266 -4.92 -12.03 -4.54
N PHE A 267 -4.83 -12.84 -3.49
CA PHE A 267 -5.60 -14.08 -3.39
C PHE A 267 -7.10 -13.81 -3.23
N THR A 268 -7.49 -12.97 -2.26
CA THR A 268 -8.91 -12.73 -1.96
C THR A 268 -9.59 -11.85 -2.99
N ARG A 269 -9.02 -10.67 -3.27
CA ARG A 269 -9.60 -9.70 -4.21
C ARG A 269 -9.32 -10.10 -5.64
N GLY A 270 -8.05 -10.36 -5.99
CA GLY A 270 -7.63 -10.61 -7.36
C GLY A 270 -8.07 -11.96 -7.93
N LEU A 271 -7.75 -13.05 -7.22
CA LEU A 271 -7.97 -14.42 -7.71
C LEU A 271 -9.36 -14.96 -7.34
N VAL A 272 -9.81 -14.80 -6.10
CA VAL A 272 -11.10 -15.37 -5.68
C VAL A 272 -12.27 -14.50 -6.11
N LEU A 273 -12.33 -13.25 -5.61
CA LEU A 273 -13.52 -12.41 -5.72
C LEU A 273 -13.77 -11.90 -7.15
N THR A 274 -12.71 -11.53 -7.85
CA THR A 274 -12.83 -10.87 -9.17
C THR A 274 -12.44 -11.76 -10.35
N THR A 275 -11.97 -13.00 -10.09
CA THR A 275 -11.66 -13.98 -11.13
C THR A 275 -12.46 -15.27 -10.96
N ALA A 276 -12.22 -16.04 -9.90
CA ALA A 276 -12.82 -17.36 -9.74
C ALA A 276 -14.34 -17.30 -9.54
N MET A 277 -14.82 -16.40 -8.68
CA MET A 277 -16.25 -16.26 -8.38
C MET A 277 -17.05 -15.81 -9.62
N PRO A 278 -16.67 -14.76 -10.37
CA PRO A 278 -17.27 -14.46 -11.68
C PRO A 278 -17.10 -15.62 -12.67
N GLY A 279 -16.02 -16.38 -12.57
CA GLY A 279 -15.74 -17.55 -13.40
C GLY A 279 -16.75 -18.68 -13.21
N LEU A 280 -17.42 -18.76 -12.05
CA LEU A 280 -18.50 -19.71 -11.80
C LEU A 280 -19.73 -19.42 -12.68
N LEU A 281 -19.88 -18.20 -13.18
CA LEU A 281 -20.91 -17.79 -14.13
C LEU A 281 -20.50 -18.13 -15.58
N LEU A 282 -20.08 -19.38 -15.80
CA LEU A 282 -19.66 -19.92 -17.11
C LEU A 282 -18.46 -19.20 -17.74
N GLY A 283 -17.50 -18.74 -16.94
CA GLY A 283 -16.20 -18.23 -17.38
C GLY A 283 -16.18 -16.86 -18.06
N VAL A 284 -17.22 -16.50 -18.81
CA VAL A 284 -17.28 -15.26 -19.61
C VAL A 284 -17.10 -14.00 -18.74
N PRO A 285 -17.77 -13.85 -17.58
CA PRO A 285 -17.55 -12.68 -16.74
C PRO A 285 -16.11 -12.56 -16.23
N ALA A 286 -15.47 -13.67 -15.87
CA ALA A 286 -14.05 -13.67 -15.46
C ALA A 286 -13.13 -13.24 -16.61
N LEU A 287 -13.39 -13.73 -17.83
CA LEU A 287 -12.62 -13.34 -19.02
C LEU A 287 -12.73 -11.83 -19.29
N LEU A 288 -13.94 -11.28 -19.24
CA LEU A 288 -14.16 -9.84 -19.49
C LEU A 288 -13.52 -8.96 -18.41
N ILE A 289 -13.69 -9.34 -17.13
CA ILE A 289 -13.08 -8.63 -16.01
C ILE A 289 -11.55 -8.68 -16.12
N ASN A 290 -10.96 -9.84 -16.41
CA ASN A 290 -9.51 -9.96 -16.55
C ASN A 290 -8.98 -9.30 -17.83
N ALA A 291 -9.72 -9.30 -18.94
CA ALA A 291 -9.35 -8.56 -20.14
C ALA A 291 -9.21 -7.06 -19.84
N LEU A 292 -10.21 -6.47 -19.18
CA LEU A 292 -10.16 -5.08 -18.75
C LEU A 292 -9.03 -4.85 -17.74
N ARG A 293 -8.89 -5.72 -16.74
CA ARG A 293 -7.81 -5.62 -15.73
C ARG A 293 -6.44 -5.61 -16.38
N TYR A 294 -6.16 -6.52 -17.31
CA TYR A 294 -4.85 -6.62 -17.94
C TYR A 294 -4.53 -5.38 -18.75
N PHE A 295 -5.49 -4.87 -19.50
CA PHE A 295 -5.32 -3.60 -20.22
C PHE A 295 -5.02 -2.45 -19.24
N LEU A 296 -5.83 -2.30 -18.18
CA LEU A 296 -5.66 -1.23 -17.20
C LEU A 296 -4.35 -1.36 -16.40
N PHE A 297 -3.95 -2.56 -16.01
CA PHE A 297 -2.68 -2.81 -15.34
C PHE A 297 -1.50 -2.55 -16.26
N GLY A 298 -1.55 -2.98 -17.52
CA GLY A 298 -0.54 -2.63 -18.50
C GLY A 298 -0.39 -1.12 -18.65
N PHE A 299 -1.52 -0.42 -18.73
CA PHE A 299 -1.54 1.04 -18.84
C PHE A 299 -0.96 1.73 -17.59
N ALA A 300 -1.40 1.33 -16.39
CA ALA A 300 -0.99 1.91 -15.11
C ALA A 300 0.42 1.52 -14.65
N LEU A 301 0.93 0.37 -15.10
CA LEU A 301 2.23 -0.19 -14.74
C LEU A 301 3.22 -0.14 -15.91
N SER A 302 2.95 0.73 -16.88
CA SER A 302 3.77 0.86 -18.08
C SER A 302 5.18 1.34 -17.76
N PRO A 303 6.23 0.84 -18.45
CA PRO A 303 7.59 1.36 -18.33
C PRO A 303 7.71 2.86 -18.69
N ALA A 304 6.69 3.46 -19.29
CA ALA A 304 6.62 4.91 -19.49
C ALA A 304 6.56 5.71 -18.17
N LEU A 305 6.13 5.09 -17.05
CA LEU A 305 5.88 5.76 -15.77
C LEU A 305 6.94 5.50 -14.70
N PHE A 306 7.82 4.52 -14.90
CA PHE A 306 8.76 4.08 -13.88
C PHE A 306 10.20 4.18 -14.39
N PRO A 307 11.18 4.40 -13.49
CA PRO A 307 12.58 4.17 -13.82
C PRO A 307 12.77 2.74 -14.35
N THR A 308 13.54 2.58 -15.42
CA THR A 308 13.70 1.29 -16.12
C THR A 308 14.14 0.16 -15.18
N VAL A 309 15.05 0.45 -14.24
CA VAL A 309 15.52 -0.56 -13.27
C VAL A 309 14.39 -1.03 -12.35
N ALA A 310 13.57 -0.11 -11.84
CA ALA A 310 12.43 -0.46 -11.00
C ALA A 310 11.40 -1.27 -11.78
N PHE A 311 11.09 -0.87 -13.02
CA PHE A 311 10.19 -1.65 -13.87
C PHE A 311 10.73 -3.06 -14.12
N LEU A 312 12.00 -3.21 -14.51
CA LEU A 312 12.61 -4.51 -14.78
C LEU A 312 12.66 -5.39 -13.53
N ALA A 313 12.88 -4.81 -12.34
CA ALA A 313 12.82 -5.52 -11.08
C ALA A 313 11.41 -6.04 -10.77
N HIS A 314 10.37 -5.32 -11.23
CA HIS A 314 8.97 -5.66 -11.00
C HIS A 314 8.37 -6.62 -12.04
N VAL A 315 8.96 -6.74 -13.23
CA VAL A 315 8.48 -7.65 -14.30
C VAL A 315 8.25 -9.09 -13.82
N PRO A 316 9.12 -9.72 -13.02
CA PRO A 316 8.87 -11.05 -12.49
C PRO A 316 7.58 -11.15 -11.66
N THR A 317 7.33 -10.16 -10.79
CA THR A 317 6.08 -10.05 -10.03
C THR A 317 4.88 -10.03 -10.98
N LEU A 318 4.91 -9.12 -11.95
CA LEU A 318 3.83 -8.98 -12.94
C LEU A 318 3.54 -10.29 -13.67
N ILE A 319 4.57 -10.99 -14.14
CA ILE A 319 4.40 -12.27 -14.85
C ILE A 319 3.77 -13.31 -13.92
N ILE A 320 4.26 -13.44 -12.70
CA ILE A 320 3.79 -14.46 -11.75
C ILE A 320 2.33 -14.19 -11.33
N GLU A 321 2.02 -12.95 -10.98
CA GLU A 321 0.68 -12.59 -10.50
C GLU A 321 -0.37 -12.64 -11.61
N LEU A 322 -0.06 -12.09 -12.78
CA LEU A 322 -0.94 -12.18 -13.93
C LEU A 322 -1.15 -13.65 -14.28
N GLN A 323 -0.11 -14.49 -14.29
CA GLN A 323 -0.27 -15.92 -14.55
C GLN A 323 -1.30 -16.60 -13.63
N ALA A 324 -1.38 -16.21 -12.36
CA ALA A 324 -2.40 -16.71 -11.43
C ALA A 324 -3.82 -16.36 -11.89
N TYR A 325 -4.05 -15.14 -12.39
CA TYR A 325 -5.35 -14.70 -12.91
C TYR A 325 -5.71 -15.37 -14.24
N ILE A 326 -4.73 -15.64 -15.11
CA ILE A 326 -4.94 -16.47 -16.32
C ILE A 326 -5.40 -17.87 -15.92
N LEU A 327 -4.76 -18.49 -14.91
CA LEU A 327 -5.17 -19.83 -14.44
C LEU A 327 -6.61 -19.81 -13.92
N GLY A 328 -6.97 -18.83 -13.08
CA GLY A 328 -8.35 -18.67 -12.60
C GLY A 328 -9.37 -18.51 -13.74
N THR A 329 -9.06 -17.66 -14.73
CA THR A 329 -9.89 -17.47 -15.93
C THR A 329 -10.01 -18.76 -16.74
N PHE A 330 -8.90 -19.47 -16.93
CA PHE A 330 -8.86 -20.76 -17.60
C PHE A 330 -9.77 -21.79 -16.91
N GLY A 331 -9.76 -21.85 -15.58
CA GLY A 331 -10.68 -22.71 -14.82
C GLY A 331 -12.14 -22.43 -15.12
N GLY A 332 -12.54 -21.16 -15.16
CA GLY A 332 -13.90 -20.73 -15.54
C GLY A 332 -14.26 -21.09 -16.99
N MET A 333 -13.32 -20.95 -17.92
CA MET A 333 -13.54 -21.32 -19.33
C MET A 333 -13.64 -22.84 -19.54
N VAL A 334 -12.89 -23.63 -18.77
CA VAL A 334 -13.05 -25.09 -18.76
C VAL A 334 -14.42 -25.48 -18.21
N LEU A 335 -14.87 -24.84 -17.12
CA LEU A 335 -16.23 -25.01 -16.60
C LEU A 335 -17.28 -24.73 -17.68
N ALA A 336 -17.16 -23.59 -18.38
CA ALA A 336 -18.05 -23.24 -19.48
C ALA A 336 -18.08 -24.32 -20.56
N GLY A 337 -16.91 -24.77 -21.02
CA GLY A 337 -16.79 -25.81 -22.03
C GLY A 337 -17.43 -27.14 -21.61
N ARG A 338 -17.27 -27.55 -20.35
CA ARG A 338 -17.89 -28.78 -19.82
C ARG A 338 -19.41 -28.69 -19.76
N VAL A 339 -19.95 -27.55 -19.30
CA VAL A 339 -21.40 -27.32 -19.26
C VAL A 339 -21.98 -27.34 -20.68
N LEU A 340 -21.32 -26.67 -21.63
CA LEU A 340 -21.76 -26.63 -23.03
C LEU A 340 -21.73 -28.00 -23.73
N ARG A 341 -20.85 -28.92 -23.31
CA ARG A 341 -20.79 -30.31 -23.81
C ARG A 341 -21.75 -31.27 -23.09
N GLY A 342 -22.50 -30.79 -22.09
CA GLY A 342 -23.41 -31.64 -21.31
C GLY A 342 -22.74 -32.49 -20.24
N GLU A 343 -21.46 -32.25 -19.90
CA GLU A 343 -20.73 -32.98 -18.85
C GLU A 343 -21.15 -32.54 -17.42
N GLY A 344 -21.94 -31.48 -17.32
CA GLY A 344 -22.48 -30.94 -16.06
C GLY A 344 -21.55 -29.96 -15.34
N PHE A 345 -22.10 -29.29 -14.32
CA PHE A 345 -21.41 -28.22 -13.59
C PHE A 345 -20.33 -28.73 -12.63
N ARG A 346 -20.56 -29.88 -11.97
CA ARG A 346 -19.66 -30.43 -10.94
C ARG A 346 -18.24 -30.70 -11.44
N PRO A 347 -18.02 -31.35 -12.59
CA PRO A 347 -16.67 -31.53 -13.11
C PRO A 347 -15.98 -30.20 -13.44
N GLY A 348 -16.73 -29.18 -13.89
CA GLY A 348 -16.19 -27.85 -14.13
C GLY A 348 -15.82 -27.10 -12.85
N LEU A 349 -16.60 -27.26 -11.77
CA LEU A 349 -16.27 -26.67 -10.47
C LEU A 349 -14.93 -27.20 -9.93
N ARG A 350 -14.63 -28.49 -10.16
CA ARG A 350 -13.32 -29.07 -9.85
C ARG A 350 -12.18 -28.39 -10.63
N ALA A 351 -12.41 -28.06 -11.90
CA ALA A 351 -11.44 -27.32 -12.70
C ALA A 351 -11.15 -25.93 -12.10
N VAL A 352 -12.19 -25.19 -11.72
CA VAL A 352 -12.04 -23.89 -11.04
C VAL A 352 -11.24 -24.03 -9.75
N GLY A 353 -11.58 -25.01 -8.89
CA GLY A 353 -10.87 -25.25 -7.63
C GLY A 353 -9.38 -25.59 -7.83
N LEU A 354 -9.06 -26.45 -8.80
CA LEU A 354 -7.67 -26.79 -9.13
C LEU A 354 -6.88 -25.57 -9.63
N MET A 355 -7.52 -24.69 -10.40
CA MET A 355 -6.87 -23.48 -10.91
C MET A 355 -6.73 -22.39 -9.87
N VAL A 356 -7.67 -22.26 -8.92
CA VAL A 356 -7.50 -21.40 -7.74
C VAL A 356 -6.34 -21.90 -6.88
N TYR A 357 -6.20 -23.22 -6.73
CA TYR A 357 -5.06 -23.81 -6.03
C TYR A 357 -3.72 -23.49 -6.71
N LEU A 358 -3.61 -23.72 -8.03
CA LEU A 358 -2.38 -23.38 -8.77
C LEU A 358 -2.11 -21.87 -8.76
N GLY A 359 -3.13 -21.05 -9.01
CA GLY A 359 -3.02 -19.60 -8.99
C GLY A 359 -2.61 -19.07 -7.61
N GLY A 360 -3.17 -19.64 -6.53
CA GLY A 360 -2.78 -19.30 -5.17
C GLY A 360 -1.30 -19.59 -4.90
N PHE A 361 -0.77 -20.71 -5.42
CA PHE A 361 0.66 -20.99 -5.31
C PHE A 361 1.53 -20.00 -6.09
N PHE A 362 1.08 -19.54 -7.27
CA PHE A 362 1.79 -18.49 -8.02
C PHE A 362 1.79 -17.17 -7.24
N LEU A 363 0.63 -16.75 -6.71
CA LEU A 363 0.53 -15.54 -5.87
C LEU A 363 1.38 -15.63 -4.61
N LEU A 364 1.54 -16.83 -4.04
CA LEU A 364 2.43 -17.04 -2.90
C LEU A 364 3.88 -16.70 -3.26
N ILE A 365 4.37 -17.19 -4.41
CA ILE A 365 5.72 -16.89 -4.91
C ILE A 365 5.84 -15.40 -5.23
N GLY A 366 4.84 -14.84 -5.92
CA GLY A 366 4.79 -13.42 -6.28
C GLY A 366 4.90 -12.53 -5.06
N ALA A 367 4.12 -12.82 -4.02
CA ALA A 367 4.10 -12.03 -2.79
C ALA A 367 5.45 -12.03 -2.05
N TRP A 368 6.16 -13.17 -2.00
CA TRP A 368 7.50 -13.22 -1.42
C TRP A 368 8.50 -12.42 -2.24
N TYR A 369 8.46 -12.54 -3.56
CA TYR A 369 9.36 -11.83 -4.44
C TYR A 369 9.11 -10.32 -4.39
N GLU A 370 7.86 -9.88 -4.52
CA GLU A 370 7.48 -8.46 -4.49
C GLU A 370 7.81 -7.82 -3.15
N ALA A 371 7.62 -8.55 -2.04
CA ALA A 371 8.00 -8.02 -0.74
C ALA A 371 9.51 -7.83 -0.58
N LEU A 372 10.32 -8.74 -1.12
CA LEU A 372 11.76 -8.57 -1.17
C LEU A 372 12.15 -7.43 -2.11
N GLU A 373 11.47 -7.31 -3.26
CA GLU A 373 11.69 -6.25 -4.23
C GLU A 373 11.47 -4.87 -3.61
N ILE A 374 10.31 -4.63 -3.01
CA ILE A 374 9.94 -3.31 -2.50
C ILE A 374 10.75 -2.94 -1.26
N VAL A 375 10.86 -3.85 -0.29
CA VAL A 375 11.50 -3.55 1.01
C VAL A 375 13.03 -3.57 0.90
N VAL A 376 13.60 -4.50 0.13
CA VAL A 376 15.05 -4.72 0.10
C VAL A 376 15.71 -4.09 -1.12
N LEU A 377 15.17 -4.30 -2.32
CA LEU A 377 15.81 -3.84 -3.56
C LEU A 377 15.53 -2.35 -3.84
N LEU A 378 14.32 -1.88 -3.55
CA LEU A 378 13.91 -0.48 -3.77
C LEU A 378 14.07 0.39 -2.52
N GLY A 379 14.41 -0.21 -1.37
CA GLY A 379 14.76 0.50 -0.13
C GLY A 379 13.63 1.36 0.43
N ARG A 380 12.38 0.90 0.32
CA ARG A 380 11.20 1.58 0.85
C ARG A 380 10.73 1.01 2.17
#